data_AF-A0A955INS1-F1
#
_entry.id   AF-A0A955INS1-F1
#
_cell.length_a   1.000
_cell.length_b   1.000
_cell.length_c   1.000
_cell.angle_alpha   90.00
_cell.angle_beta   90.00
_cell.angle_gamma   90.00
#
_symmetry.space_group_name_H-M   'P 1'
#
loop_
_entity.id
_entity.type
_entity.pdbx_description
1 polymer ?
#
loop_
_entity_poly.entity_id
_entity_poly.type
_entity_poly.pdbx_seq_one_letter_code
_entity_poly.pdbx_strand_id
1 'polypeptide(L)'
;MHARSAIHLGASAALPVLAVASLLSALVGCGSGRSSAQPALRLTPQDFAAAPSIANQGQAAVTATPVSVSGSAVTPGEAILVVGDQGAASPWAARSVPAPAKFAPVTAPGATSQAQPALAAAPPAPAAPPAGALVVDQMVGEINGKPLYASDFLQPLDARLRAEAQRLSPREWLQSTARTVHAALIDQVRDELLLAEFYASLKPEQRAGVLAYIQRLRTNIVSQNLGAEALADERLREREGLTIEEKVKQESERQLILEQLRREVYSRVVVSYRDIERYYETHFDEFNQAPSIKLRVIRANPDDADAVARALLDKPFAEVAAQYTKYNTSEQGLLVVSEPAAGTAPVFFGPQQLNDPAQALGVGETVGPIGYAGDEWWINYEALERNARTLYEAQDDIEAQLRQERFQVEQDRFFGEMLERARISDLETMVQRIVEFAAVRYLPNAGQ
;
A
#
# COMPACT_ATOMS: atom_id res chain seq x y z
N MET A 1 27.51 50.85 -44.84
CA MET A 1 26.76 50.99 -46.11
C MET A 1 26.91 49.71 -46.91
N HIS A 2 25.81 49.23 -47.49
CA HIS A 2 25.60 47.96 -48.22
C HIS A 2 25.63 46.70 -47.33
N ALA A 3 24.47 46.19 -46.89
CA ALA A 3 23.50 45.35 -47.63
C ALA A 3 24.01 43.91 -47.86
N ARG A 4 23.38 42.93 -47.19
CA ARG A 4 22.63 41.83 -47.85
C ARG A 4 22.10 40.80 -46.85
N SER A 5 20.87 40.41 -47.13
CA SER A 5 20.13 39.24 -46.69
C SER A 5 20.92 37.93 -46.73
N ALA A 6 20.60 37.00 -45.82
CA ALA A 6 20.24 35.64 -46.20
C ALA A 6 19.60 34.88 -45.02
N ILE A 7 18.48 34.25 -45.34
CA ILE A 7 17.77 33.20 -44.61
C ILE A 7 18.65 31.95 -44.59
N HIS A 8 18.72 31.21 -43.49
CA HIS A 8 18.53 29.75 -43.50
C HIS A 8 18.36 29.17 -42.09
N LEU A 9 17.19 28.53 -41.91
CA LEU A 9 16.92 27.48 -40.93
C LEU A 9 17.94 26.35 -41.05
N GLY A 10 18.29 25.73 -39.92
CA GLY A 10 18.74 24.34 -39.90
C GLY A 10 19.48 23.92 -38.64
N ALA A 11 19.00 22.81 -38.06
CA ALA A 11 19.66 21.90 -37.11
C ALA A 11 19.41 22.12 -35.61
N SER A 12 18.21 21.68 -35.16
CA SER A 12 18.01 21.22 -33.78
C SER A 12 18.80 19.93 -33.55
N ALA A 13 19.55 19.95 -32.45
CA ALA A 13 20.33 18.85 -31.92
C ALA A 13 19.44 17.64 -31.56
N ALA A 14 19.80 16.47 -32.08
CA ALA A 14 19.29 15.19 -31.62
C ALA A 14 20.01 14.81 -30.30
N LEU A 15 19.25 14.76 -29.21
CA LEU A 15 19.63 14.10 -27.97
C LEU A 15 19.35 12.59 -28.11
N PRO A 16 20.30 11.70 -27.76
CA PRO A 16 20.02 10.27 -27.68
C PRO A 16 19.26 9.96 -26.38
N VAL A 17 17.98 9.60 -26.49
CA VAL A 17 17.24 8.96 -25.39
C VAL A 17 17.69 7.51 -25.34
N LEU A 18 18.53 7.20 -24.36
CA LEU A 18 18.88 5.85 -23.93
C LEU A 18 17.63 5.21 -23.30
N ALA A 19 16.91 4.39 -24.07
CA ALA A 19 15.86 3.53 -23.54
C ALA A 19 16.49 2.27 -22.93
N VAL A 20 16.37 2.16 -21.61
CA VAL A 20 16.70 0.97 -20.82
C VAL A 20 15.66 -0.11 -21.11
N ALA A 21 16.08 -1.19 -21.76
CA ALA A 21 15.25 -2.38 -21.96
C ALA A 21 15.21 -3.20 -20.66
N SER A 22 14.11 -3.09 -19.92
CA SER A 22 13.78 -3.95 -18.79
C SER A 22 13.31 -5.32 -19.31
N LEU A 23 14.11 -6.37 -19.05
CA LEU A 23 13.66 -7.75 -19.11
C LEU A 23 12.77 -8.04 -17.89
N LEU A 24 11.46 -8.16 -18.10
CA LEU A 24 10.56 -8.87 -17.17
C LEU A 24 9.97 -10.08 -17.91
N SER A 25 10.53 -11.26 -17.66
CA SER A 25 9.93 -12.53 -18.04
C SER A 25 9.00 -12.98 -16.91
N ALA A 26 7.69 -12.91 -17.16
CA ALA A 26 6.68 -13.52 -16.33
C ALA A 26 6.57 -15.02 -16.67
N LEU A 27 7.02 -15.87 -15.75
CA LEU A 27 6.65 -17.29 -15.71
C LEU A 27 5.39 -17.42 -14.85
N VAL A 28 4.25 -17.53 -15.52
CA VAL A 28 2.97 -17.93 -14.92
C VAL A 28 2.98 -19.46 -14.83
N GLY A 29 3.27 -19.97 -13.63
CA GLY A 29 3.09 -21.38 -13.27
C GLY A 29 2.04 -21.47 -12.17
N CYS A 30 0.85 -21.97 -12.53
CA CYS A 30 -0.25 -22.26 -11.61
C CYS A 30 0.16 -23.32 -10.57
N GLY A 31 0.34 -22.89 -9.32
CA GLY A 31 0.41 -23.76 -8.15
C GLY A 31 -0.70 -23.40 -7.19
N SER A 32 -1.85 -24.05 -7.32
CA SER A 32 -3.00 -23.92 -6.42
C SER A 32 -2.70 -24.59 -5.07
N GLY A 33 -1.92 -23.91 -4.23
CA GLY A 33 -1.84 -24.18 -2.80
C GLY A 33 -2.92 -23.38 -2.09
N ARG A 34 -4.08 -23.99 -1.83
CA ARG A 34 -5.04 -23.46 -0.84
C ARG A 34 -4.40 -23.55 0.54
N SER A 35 -3.59 -22.55 0.89
CA SER A 35 -3.32 -22.23 2.28
C SER A 35 -4.64 -21.74 2.86
N SER A 36 -5.27 -22.57 3.67
CA SER A 36 -6.40 -22.17 4.50
C SER A 36 -5.91 -21.12 5.49
N ALA A 37 -5.90 -19.85 5.07
CA ALA A 37 -5.85 -18.72 5.98
C ALA A 37 -7.14 -18.76 6.81
N GLN A 38 -7.10 -19.45 7.95
CA GLN A 38 -8.18 -19.47 8.91
C GLN A 38 -8.33 -18.06 9.52
N PRO A 39 -9.55 -17.65 9.86
CA PRO A 39 -9.83 -16.28 10.28
C PRO A 39 -9.01 -15.93 11.51
N ALA A 40 -8.17 -14.89 11.39
CA ALA A 40 -7.53 -14.27 12.54
C ALA A 40 -8.60 -13.98 13.61
N LEU A 41 -8.33 -14.32 14.88
CA LEU A 41 -9.24 -14.00 15.98
C LEU A 41 -9.46 -12.49 16.03
N ARG A 42 -10.62 -12.06 15.55
CA ARG A 42 -11.07 -10.67 15.64
C ARG A 42 -11.55 -10.41 17.06
N LEU A 43 -11.24 -9.24 17.60
CA LEU A 43 -11.87 -8.73 18.81
C LEU A 43 -13.40 -8.69 18.61
N THR A 44 -14.15 -9.36 19.48
CA THR A 44 -15.61 -9.38 19.47
C THR A 44 -16.18 -8.74 20.74
N PRO A 45 -17.42 -8.21 20.72
CA PRO A 45 -18.05 -7.69 21.93
C PRO A 45 -18.12 -8.70 23.10
N GLN A 46 -18.18 -10.00 22.80
CA GLN A 46 -18.20 -11.08 23.80
C GLN A 46 -16.92 -11.11 24.63
N ASP A 47 -15.81 -10.61 24.09
CA ASP A 47 -14.52 -10.51 24.76
C ASP A 47 -14.53 -9.53 25.94
N PHE A 48 -15.51 -8.61 25.96
CA PHE A 48 -15.68 -7.59 26.99
C PHE A 48 -16.82 -7.90 27.97
N ALA A 49 -17.58 -8.98 27.74
CA ALA A 49 -18.75 -9.35 28.54
C ALA A 49 -18.42 -10.29 29.72
N ALA A 50 -17.24 -10.89 29.75
CA ALA A 50 -16.85 -11.83 30.80
C ALA A 50 -16.02 -11.14 31.89
N ALA A 51 -16.60 -10.92 33.06
CA ALA A 51 -15.81 -10.78 34.28
C ALA A 51 -15.06 -12.10 34.52
N PRO A 52 -13.76 -12.10 34.88
CA PRO A 52 -13.05 -13.33 35.16
C PRO A 52 -13.65 -13.99 36.40
N SER A 53 -14.40 -15.09 36.21
CA SER A 53 -14.75 -15.98 37.31
C SER A 53 -13.50 -16.77 37.69
N ILE A 54 -12.76 -16.26 38.67
CA ILE A 54 -11.77 -17.07 39.38
C ILE A 54 -12.56 -18.03 40.27
N ALA A 55 -12.97 -19.18 39.72
CA ALA A 55 -13.63 -20.23 40.50
C ALA A 55 -13.20 -21.62 40.00
N ASN A 56 -12.39 -22.26 40.84
CA ASN A 56 -12.21 -23.71 41.01
C ASN A 56 -12.19 -24.60 39.77
N GLN A 57 -10.97 -24.92 39.30
CA GLN A 57 -10.72 -26.24 38.74
C GLN A 57 -10.58 -27.25 39.88
N GLY A 58 -11.56 -28.15 40.00
CA GLY A 58 -11.46 -29.32 40.86
C GLY A 58 -12.81 -29.79 41.38
N GLN A 59 -13.60 -30.46 40.54
CA GLN A 59 -14.18 -31.78 40.83
C GLN A 59 -15.14 -32.21 39.72
N ALA A 60 -15.00 -33.48 39.34
CA ALA A 60 -15.76 -34.17 38.33
C ALA A 60 -17.12 -34.64 38.88
N ALA A 61 -18.09 -34.67 37.96
CA ALA A 61 -19.32 -35.49 37.91
C ALA A 61 -20.33 -35.35 39.07
N VAL A 62 -21.60 -35.07 38.75
CA VAL A 62 -22.69 -36.07 38.69
C VAL A 62 -23.93 -35.42 38.04
N THR A 63 -24.55 -36.20 37.16
CA THR A 63 -25.85 -36.08 36.50
C THR A 63 -27.02 -35.66 37.42
N ALA A 64 -27.85 -34.72 36.97
CA ALA A 64 -29.32 -34.74 37.16
C ALA A 64 -30.03 -33.61 36.37
N THR A 65 -30.80 -33.99 35.35
CA THR A 65 -32.08 -33.35 34.99
C THR A 65 -33.05 -33.44 36.17
N PRO A 66 -34.05 -32.53 36.40
CA PRO A 66 -35.14 -32.32 35.43
C PRO A 66 -35.93 -30.98 35.48
N VAL A 67 -36.95 -30.95 34.60
CA VAL A 67 -38.25 -30.23 34.64
C VAL A 67 -38.38 -28.87 33.94
N SER A 68 -39.12 -28.95 32.82
CA SER A 68 -39.85 -27.88 32.14
C SER A 68 -41.01 -27.34 32.99
N VAL A 69 -41.23 -26.02 32.96
CA VAL A 69 -42.55 -25.42 33.22
C VAL A 69 -42.88 -24.45 32.08
N SER A 70 -43.98 -24.76 31.39
CA SER A 70 -44.65 -23.94 30.39
C SER A 70 -45.35 -22.73 31.02
N GLY A 71 -45.45 -21.63 30.26
CA GLY A 71 -46.26 -20.47 30.65
C GLY A 71 -46.41 -19.41 29.56
N SER A 72 -47.27 -19.71 28.58
CA SER A 72 -48.11 -18.84 27.72
C SER A 72 -47.77 -17.36 27.44
N ALA A 73 -47.50 -17.11 26.15
CA ALA A 73 -48.14 -16.16 25.23
C ALA A 73 -48.88 -14.91 25.78
N VAL A 74 -48.42 -13.73 25.33
CA VAL A 74 -49.27 -12.59 24.92
C VAL A 74 -48.59 -11.81 23.77
N THR A 75 -49.28 -11.74 22.64
CA THR A 75 -49.26 -10.65 21.62
C THR A 75 -50.75 -10.26 21.44
N PRO A 76 -51.15 -9.07 20.93
CA PRO A 76 -50.42 -8.16 20.04
C PRO A 76 -50.57 -6.66 20.41
N GLY A 77 -49.92 -5.76 19.66
CA GLY A 77 -50.15 -4.32 19.84
C GLY A 77 -49.21 -3.44 19.03
N GLU A 78 -49.50 -3.33 17.75
CA GLU A 78 -49.00 -2.33 16.80
C GLU A 78 -49.24 -0.91 17.33
N ALA A 79 -48.18 -0.09 17.43
CA ALA A 79 -48.29 1.36 17.57
C ALA A 79 -47.10 2.02 16.86
N ILE A 80 -47.42 2.57 15.70
CA ILE A 80 -46.65 3.52 14.92
C ILE A 80 -46.38 4.76 15.79
N LEU A 81 -45.12 5.18 15.87
CA LEU A 81 -44.77 6.53 16.30
C LEU A 81 -43.75 7.12 15.33
N VAL A 82 -44.31 7.94 14.45
CA VAL A 82 -43.64 8.99 13.68
C VAL A 82 -43.12 10.03 14.68
N VAL A 83 -41.81 10.24 14.69
CA VAL A 83 -41.13 11.43 15.21
C VAL A 83 -40.09 11.75 14.13
N GLY A 84 -40.16 12.84 13.40
CA GLY A 84 -40.40 14.20 13.87
C GLY A 84 -39.10 14.96 13.64
N ASP A 85 -38.93 15.40 12.40
CA ASP A 85 -37.87 16.26 11.89
C ASP A 85 -37.77 17.54 12.73
N GLN A 86 -36.59 17.78 13.32
CA GLN A 86 -36.18 19.06 13.88
C GLN A 86 -34.70 19.25 13.61
N GLY A 87 -34.41 20.13 12.65
CA GLY A 87 -33.08 20.61 12.35
C GLY A 87 -32.44 21.26 13.58
N ALA A 88 -31.24 20.80 13.91
CA ALA A 88 -30.34 21.48 14.82
C ALA A 88 -29.12 21.96 14.02
N ALA A 89 -29.13 23.27 13.76
CA ALA A 89 -28.01 24.00 13.21
C ALA A 89 -26.76 23.85 14.10
N SER A 90 -25.61 23.71 13.44
CA SER A 90 -24.28 23.61 14.04
C SER A 90 -23.92 24.82 14.90
N PRO A 91 -23.37 24.63 16.12
CA PRO A 91 -22.71 25.70 16.85
C PRO A 91 -21.21 25.38 16.99
N TRP A 92 -20.43 25.63 15.94
CA TRP A 92 -18.97 25.80 16.09
C TRP A 92 -18.64 27.27 15.80
N ALA A 93 -19.01 28.12 16.77
CA ALA A 93 -18.52 29.48 16.83
C ALA A 93 -17.05 29.47 17.28
N ALA A 94 -16.21 30.17 16.52
CA ALA A 94 -14.79 30.33 16.74
C ALA A 94 -14.44 30.76 18.18
N ARG A 95 -13.62 29.97 18.86
CA ARG A 95 -12.88 30.41 20.06
C ARG A 95 -11.49 30.87 19.65
N SER A 96 -11.25 32.16 19.76
CA SER A 96 -9.94 32.80 19.67
C SER A 96 -9.06 32.39 20.86
N VAL A 97 -7.90 31.79 20.58
CA VAL A 97 -6.85 31.48 21.56
C VAL A 97 -5.94 32.70 21.74
N PRO A 98 -5.63 33.15 22.97
CA PRO A 98 -4.67 34.24 23.19
C PRO A 98 -3.22 33.75 23.08
N ALA A 99 -2.38 34.58 22.47
CA ALA A 99 -0.95 34.35 22.23
C ALA A 99 -0.13 34.22 23.54
N PRO A 100 0.91 33.36 23.57
CA PRO A 100 1.81 33.26 24.72
C PRO A 100 2.79 34.44 24.80
N ALA A 101 3.00 34.90 26.04
CA ALA A 101 3.86 36.02 26.40
C ALA A 101 5.36 35.71 26.19
N LYS A 102 6.09 36.73 25.76
CA LYS A 102 7.54 36.76 25.54
C LYS A 102 8.29 36.66 26.87
N PHE A 103 9.18 35.68 27.02
CA PHE A 103 10.16 35.65 28.11
C PHE A 103 11.36 36.54 27.76
N ALA A 104 11.71 37.43 28.69
CA ALA A 104 12.89 38.28 28.62
C ALA A 104 14.15 37.51 29.05
N PRO A 105 15.33 37.81 28.48
CA PRO A 105 16.59 37.19 28.90
C PRO A 105 17.11 37.79 30.22
N VAL A 106 17.50 36.93 31.15
CA VAL A 106 18.22 37.29 32.37
C VAL A 106 19.70 37.51 32.02
N THR A 107 20.15 38.75 32.15
CA THR A 107 21.57 39.15 32.17
C THR A 107 22.19 38.83 33.53
N ALA A 108 23.28 38.05 33.54
CA ALA A 108 24.18 37.88 34.68
C ALA A 108 25.41 38.80 34.52
N PRO A 109 25.89 39.47 35.57
CA PRO A 109 27.10 40.29 35.50
C PRO A 109 28.34 39.54 36.05
N GLY A 110 29.51 39.92 35.53
CA GLY A 110 30.74 39.99 36.33
C GLY A 110 31.80 38.96 36.02
N ALA A 111 32.79 39.38 35.24
CA ALA A 111 34.04 38.70 35.01
C ALA A 111 35.01 38.87 36.19
N THR A 112 35.76 37.80 36.51
CA THR A 112 37.10 37.93 37.08
C THR A 112 38.02 36.91 36.44
N SER A 113 39.04 37.44 35.79
CA SER A 113 40.21 36.77 35.23
C SER A 113 41.10 36.25 36.35
N GLN A 114 41.58 35.00 36.26
CA GLN A 114 42.92 34.64 36.72
C GLN A 114 43.40 33.27 36.19
N ALA A 115 44.64 33.33 35.66
CA ALA A 115 45.70 32.32 35.65
C ALA A 115 45.51 30.98 34.89
N GLN A 116 46.20 30.91 33.75
CA GLN A 116 46.57 29.67 33.03
C GLN A 116 47.52 28.80 33.88
N PRO A 117 47.26 27.48 34.01
CA PRO A 117 48.29 26.49 34.30
C PRO A 117 48.88 25.92 33.01
N ALA A 118 50.17 25.57 33.09
CA ALA A 118 51.02 25.07 32.02
C ALA A 118 50.50 23.80 31.34
N LEU A 119 50.89 23.62 30.06
CA LEU A 119 50.60 22.46 29.22
C LEU A 119 50.89 21.13 29.95
N ALA A 120 49.83 20.40 30.29
CA ALA A 120 49.90 18.96 30.48
C ALA A 120 49.89 18.29 29.10
N ALA A 121 50.80 17.34 28.90
CA ALA A 121 50.91 16.55 27.69
C ALA A 121 49.56 15.90 27.32
N ALA A 122 49.22 15.93 26.03
CA ALA A 122 48.04 15.29 25.50
C ALA A 122 48.01 13.79 25.88
N PRO A 123 46.89 13.24 26.37
CA PRO A 123 46.75 11.80 26.52
C PRO A 123 46.90 11.15 25.14
N PRO A 124 47.52 9.96 25.05
CA PRO A 124 47.61 9.23 23.78
C PRO A 124 46.20 9.01 23.23
N ALA A 125 46.05 9.21 21.92
CA ALA A 125 44.80 8.98 21.20
C ALA A 125 44.23 7.59 21.59
N PRO A 126 42.92 7.49 21.86
CA PRO A 126 42.32 6.20 22.17
C PRO A 126 42.57 5.25 21.01
N ALA A 127 43.21 4.12 21.32
CA ALA A 127 43.43 3.04 20.38
C ALA A 127 42.09 2.61 19.77
N ALA A 128 42.09 2.36 18.46
CA ALA A 128 40.95 1.82 17.74
C ALA A 128 40.40 0.60 18.50
N PRO A 129 39.07 0.49 18.68
CA PRO A 129 38.48 -0.63 19.40
C PRO A 129 38.82 -1.95 18.69
N PRO A 130 39.13 -3.02 19.44
CA PRO A 130 39.42 -4.32 18.86
C PRO A 130 38.21 -4.81 18.05
N ALA A 131 38.48 -5.42 16.89
CA ALA A 131 37.47 -6.10 16.08
C ALA A 131 36.77 -7.14 16.96
N GLY A 132 35.49 -6.89 17.28
CA GLY A 132 34.71 -7.66 18.25
C GLY A 132 34.17 -6.85 19.43
N ALA A 133 34.29 -5.51 19.44
CA ALA A 133 33.60 -4.67 20.42
C ALA A 133 32.09 -4.99 20.43
N LEU A 134 31.63 -5.51 21.56
CA LEU A 134 30.21 -5.68 21.85
C LEU A 134 29.57 -4.29 21.75
N VAL A 135 28.80 -4.05 20.68
CA VAL A 135 28.07 -2.80 20.53
C VAL A 135 27.05 -2.78 21.67
N VAL A 136 27.36 -2.01 22.71
CA VAL A 136 26.47 -1.82 23.85
C VAL A 136 25.17 -1.22 23.31
N ASP A 137 24.06 -1.84 23.67
CA ASP A 137 22.75 -1.36 23.25
C ASP A 137 22.57 0.12 23.64
N GLN A 138 22.25 0.95 22.66
CA GLN A 138 22.22 2.39 22.79
C GLN A 138 20.78 2.87 22.76
N MET A 139 20.37 3.58 23.81
CA MET A 139 19.10 4.31 23.82
C MET A 139 19.17 5.46 22.82
N VAL A 140 18.28 5.43 21.82
CA VAL A 140 18.25 6.44 20.74
C VAL A 140 17.26 7.55 21.02
N GLY A 141 16.19 7.28 21.78
CA GLY A 141 15.18 8.25 22.19
C GLY A 141 14.08 7.62 23.04
N GLU A 142 12.97 8.34 23.20
CA GLU A 142 11.77 7.85 23.88
C GLU A 142 10.49 8.24 23.14
N ILE A 143 9.46 7.39 23.23
CA ILE A 143 8.12 7.60 22.69
C ILE A 143 7.13 7.40 23.85
N ASN A 144 6.46 8.47 24.29
CA ASN A 144 5.57 8.47 25.45
C ASN A 144 6.21 7.85 26.72
N GLY A 145 7.50 8.14 26.95
CA GLY A 145 8.26 7.65 28.09
C GLY A 145 8.72 6.19 27.99
N LYS A 146 8.44 5.51 26.87
CA LYS A 146 9.02 4.21 26.55
C LYS A 146 10.38 4.42 25.86
N PRO A 147 11.50 3.91 26.42
CA PRO A 147 12.81 4.05 25.79
C PRO A 147 12.84 3.22 24.49
N LEU A 148 13.41 3.81 23.44
CA LEU A 148 13.70 3.14 22.18
C LEU A 148 15.19 2.82 22.11
N TYR A 149 15.50 1.54 21.92
CA TYR A 149 16.85 1.01 21.81
C TYR A 149 17.20 0.68 20.36
N ALA A 150 18.43 0.96 19.96
CA ALA A 150 18.88 0.75 18.59
C ALA A 150 18.87 -0.74 18.19
N SER A 151 19.23 -1.66 19.10
CA SER A 151 19.24 -3.09 18.79
C SER A 151 17.85 -3.62 18.48
N ASP A 152 16.88 -3.27 19.31
CA ASP A 152 15.50 -3.76 19.22
C ASP A 152 14.82 -3.20 17.97
N PHE A 153 15.08 -1.92 17.68
CA PHE A 153 14.57 -1.26 16.48
C PHE A 153 15.13 -1.87 15.19
N LEU A 154 16.43 -2.16 15.16
CA LEU A 154 17.11 -2.65 13.95
C LEU A 154 16.88 -4.14 13.70
N GLN A 155 16.55 -4.93 14.72
CA GLN A 155 16.34 -6.37 14.62
C GLN A 155 15.46 -6.80 13.41
N PRO A 156 14.27 -6.23 13.16
CA PRO A 156 13.46 -6.59 11.99
C PRO A 156 14.09 -6.17 10.65
N LEU A 157 15.02 -5.21 10.65
CA LEU A 157 15.68 -4.69 9.46
C LEU A 157 17.04 -5.36 9.17
N ASP A 158 17.59 -6.11 10.13
CA ASP A 158 18.96 -6.67 10.10
C ASP A 158 19.30 -7.40 8.80
N ALA A 159 18.45 -8.34 8.37
CA ALA A 159 18.70 -9.14 7.18
C ALA A 159 18.78 -8.29 5.91
N ARG A 160 17.88 -7.30 5.79
CA ARG A 160 17.83 -6.36 4.67
C ARG A 160 19.04 -5.43 4.68
N LEU A 161 19.33 -4.80 5.81
CA LEU A 161 20.44 -3.84 5.93
C LEU A 161 21.78 -4.50 5.63
N ARG A 162 21.98 -5.75 6.07
CA ARG A 162 23.18 -6.54 5.75
C ARG A 162 23.27 -6.87 4.26
N ALA A 163 22.16 -7.25 3.62
CA ALA A 163 22.14 -7.53 2.19
C ALA A 163 22.42 -6.26 1.35
N GLU A 164 21.86 -5.12 1.75
CA GLU A 164 22.14 -3.83 1.11
C GLU A 164 23.60 -3.40 1.29
N ALA A 165 24.19 -3.64 2.46
CA ALA A 165 25.60 -3.28 2.76
C ALA A 165 26.61 -4.02 1.87
N GLN A 166 26.25 -5.20 1.36
CA GLN A 166 27.09 -5.98 0.45
C GLN A 166 26.97 -5.52 -1.02
N ARG A 167 25.86 -4.85 -1.38
CA ARG A 167 25.56 -4.45 -2.77
C ARG A 167 25.84 -2.99 -3.07
N LEU A 168 25.65 -2.11 -2.10
CA LEU A 168 25.68 -0.66 -2.29
C LEU A 168 27.02 -0.08 -1.84
N SER A 169 27.38 1.08 -2.41
CA SER A 169 28.48 1.87 -1.86
C SER A 169 28.10 2.42 -0.47
N PRO A 170 29.07 2.74 0.41
CA PRO A 170 28.77 3.26 1.76
C PRO A 170 27.84 4.47 1.75
N ARG A 171 28.01 5.39 0.78
CA ARG A 171 27.17 6.58 0.66
C ARG A 171 25.73 6.25 0.26
N GLU A 172 25.55 5.37 -0.72
CA GLU A 172 24.22 4.93 -1.16
C GLU A 172 23.52 4.13 -0.07
N TRP A 173 24.27 3.30 0.66
CA TRP A 173 23.76 2.54 1.80
C TRP A 173 23.26 3.46 2.91
N LEU A 174 24.01 4.49 3.28
CA LEU A 174 23.58 5.47 4.30
C LEU A 174 22.28 6.18 3.90
N GLN A 175 22.16 6.59 2.63
CA GLN A 175 20.93 7.23 2.12
C GLN A 175 19.74 6.27 2.05
N SER A 176 19.96 5.02 1.64
CA SER A 176 18.94 3.96 1.65
C SER A 176 18.47 3.64 3.08
N THR A 177 19.43 3.50 3.99
CA THR A 177 19.20 3.17 5.40
C THR A 177 18.48 4.31 6.11
N ALA A 178 18.88 5.56 5.91
CA ALA A 178 18.20 6.72 6.51
C ALA A 178 16.72 6.78 6.10
N ARG A 179 16.39 6.56 4.82
CA ARG A 179 14.99 6.51 4.36
C ARG A 179 14.21 5.34 4.97
N THR A 180 14.83 4.17 5.04
CA THR A 180 14.21 2.96 5.60
C THR A 180 13.96 3.10 7.10
N VAL A 181 14.96 3.59 7.85
CA VAL A 181 14.88 3.86 9.29
C VAL A 181 13.83 4.93 9.57
N HIS A 182 13.82 6.02 8.82
CA HIS A 182 12.83 7.09 8.98
C HIS A 182 11.40 6.57 8.79
N ALA A 183 11.14 5.81 7.72
CA ALA A 183 9.83 5.22 7.49
C ALA A 183 9.41 4.25 8.62
N ALA A 184 10.29 3.32 8.98
CA ALA A 184 10.01 2.35 10.06
C ALA A 184 9.83 3.03 11.42
N LEU A 185 10.55 4.13 11.69
CA LEU A 185 10.41 4.87 12.93
C LEU A 185 9.07 5.61 13.00
N ILE A 186 8.61 6.20 11.89
CA ILE A 186 7.26 6.80 11.82
C ILE A 186 6.19 5.74 12.09
N ASP A 187 6.31 4.55 11.47
CA ASP A 187 5.36 3.46 11.68
C ASP A 187 5.35 3.01 13.15
N GLN A 188 6.52 2.85 13.77
CA GLN A 188 6.60 2.48 15.17
C GLN A 188 6.04 3.57 16.10
N VAL A 189 6.35 4.84 15.85
CA VAL A 189 5.74 5.95 16.60
C VAL A 189 4.22 5.90 16.46
N ARG A 190 3.72 5.67 15.25
CA ARG A 190 2.28 5.56 14.99
C ARG A 190 1.61 4.45 15.79
N ASP A 191 2.19 3.27 15.78
CA ASP A 191 1.67 2.12 16.52
C ASP A 191 1.67 2.38 18.04
N GLU A 192 2.75 2.93 18.58
CA GLU A 192 2.85 3.27 20.00
C GLU A 192 1.84 4.35 20.42
N LEU A 193 1.63 5.38 19.59
CA LEU A 193 0.63 6.41 19.85
C LEU A 193 -0.79 5.85 19.81
N LEU A 194 -1.09 4.98 18.85
CA LEU A 194 -2.40 4.33 18.74
C LEU A 194 -2.68 3.41 19.93
N LEU A 195 -1.68 2.62 20.36
CA LEU A 195 -1.80 1.77 21.54
C LEU A 195 -1.99 2.59 22.80
N ALA A 196 -1.19 3.64 22.99
CA ALA A 196 -1.31 4.53 24.14
C ALA A 196 -2.72 5.14 24.21
N GLU A 197 -3.26 5.60 23.08
CA GLU A 197 -4.61 6.16 23.04
C GLU A 197 -5.68 5.10 23.30
N PHE A 198 -5.54 3.92 22.71
CA PHE A 198 -6.45 2.82 22.97
C PHE A 198 -6.53 2.53 24.48
N TYR A 199 -5.40 2.31 25.16
CA TYR A 199 -5.36 2.04 26.60
C TYR A 199 -5.86 3.21 27.45
N ALA A 200 -5.60 4.45 27.03
CA ALA A 200 -6.10 5.65 27.71
C ALA A 200 -7.62 5.76 27.65
N SER A 201 -8.24 5.31 26.55
CA SER A 201 -9.70 5.32 26.37
C SER A 201 -10.45 4.21 27.11
N LEU A 202 -9.75 3.16 27.59
CA LEU A 202 -10.40 2.00 28.20
C LEU A 202 -10.96 2.30 29.59
N LYS A 203 -12.22 1.93 29.80
CA LYS A 203 -12.84 1.84 31.12
C LYS A 203 -12.25 0.66 31.93
N PRO A 204 -12.30 0.70 33.28
CA PRO A 204 -11.77 -0.38 34.11
C PRO A 204 -12.30 -1.78 33.73
N GLU A 205 -13.58 -1.90 33.39
CA GLU A 205 -14.21 -3.16 33.00
C GLU A 205 -13.66 -3.67 31.66
N GLN A 206 -13.37 -2.76 30.73
CA GLN A 206 -12.84 -3.11 29.41
C GLN A 206 -11.39 -3.61 29.50
N ARG A 207 -10.60 -3.13 30.47
CA ARG A 207 -9.22 -3.62 30.70
C ARG A 207 -9.20 -5.10 31.06
N ALA A 208 -10.18 -5.56 31.86
CA ALA A 208 -10.32 -6.99 32.16
C ALA A 208 -10.62 -7.82 30.89
N GLY A 209 -11.47 -7.30 30.00
CA GLY A 209 -11.76 -7.92 28.70
C GLY A 209 -10.52 -8.03 27.79
N VAL A 210 -9.68 -6.99 27.74
CA VAL A 210 -8.42 -7.03 26.98
C VAL A 210 -7.46 -8.10 27.53
N LEU A 211 -7.34 -8.22 28.85
CA LEU A 211 -6.52 -9.28 29.46
C LEU A 211 -7.07 -10.67 29.12
N ALA A 212 -8.39 -10.87 29.18
CA ALA A 212 -9.03 -12.13 28.79
C ALA A 212 -8.84 -12.45 27.31
N TYR A 213 -8.84 -11.43 26.44
CA TYR A 213 -8.52 -11.57 25.03
C TYR A 213 -7.06 -12.03 24.83
N ILE A 214 -6.09 -11.38 25.47
CA ILE A 214 -4.66 -11.74 25.37
C ILE A 214 -4.42 -13.18 25.85
N GLN A 215 -5.08 -13.60 26.93
CA GLN A 215 -4.98 -14.99 27.42
C GLN A 215 -5.54 -15.99 26.42
N ARG A 216 -6.69 -15.71 25.79
CA ARG A 216 -7.23 -16.58 24.73
C ARG A 216 -6.32 -16.61 23.51
N LEU A 217 -5.74 -15.48 23.13
CA LEU A 217 -4.78 -15.40 22.04
C LEU A 217 -3.56 -16.30 22.30
N ARG A 218 -2.99 -16.27 23.53
CA ARG A 218 -1.94 -17.21 23.94
C ARG A 218 -2.38 -18.65 23.80
N THR A 219 -3.54 -19.02 24.36
CA THR A 219 -4.06 -20.40 24.26
C THR A 219 -4.23 -20.86 22.81
N ASN A 220 -4.68 -19.96 21.92
CA ASN A 220 -4.83 -20.25 20.50
C ASN A 220 -3.48 -20.44 19.80
N ILE A 221 -2.48 -19.61 20.10
CA ILE A 221 -1.13 -19.77 19.56
C ILE A 221 -0.51 -21.10 20.02
N VAL A 222 -0.69 -21.47 21.29
CA VAL A 222 -0.21 -22.75 21.83
C VAL A 222 -0.93 -23.93 21.18
N SER A 223 -2.26 -23.88 21.04
CA SER A 223 -3.05 -24.97 20.46
C SER A 223 -2.71 -25.22 18.98
N GLN A 224 -2.45 -24.15 18.21
CA GLN A 224 -1.98 -24.24 16.82
C GLN A 224 -0.62 -24.92 16.69
N ASN A 225 0.19 -24.92 17.75
CA ASN A 225 1.52 -25.52 17.78
C ASN A 225 1.56 -26.88 18.51
N LEU A 226 0.47 -27.65 18.42
CA LEU A 226 0.27 -28.99 19.03
C LEU A 226 0.04 -28.99 20.55
N GLY A 227 -0.32 -27.84 21.14
CA GLY A 227 -0.91 -27.75 22.48
C GLY A 227 0.06 -27.82 23.67
N ALA A 228 1.28 -28.32 23.50
CA ALA A 228 2.31 -28.27 24.53
C ALA A 228 3.10 -26.95 24.43
N GLU A 229 3.11 -26.15 25.50
CA GLU A 229 3.68 -24.80 25.50
C GLU A 229 5.19 -24.78 25.17
N ALA A 230 5.99 -25.63 25.81
CA ALA A 230 7.43 -25.70 25.53
C ALA A 230 7.73 -26.06 24.06
N LEU A 231 6.95 -26.99 23.49
CA LEU A 231 7.07 -27.40 22.10
C LEU A 231 6.59 -26.29 21.14
N ALA A 232 5.59 -25.52 21.55
CA ALA A 232 5.10 -24.37 20.79
C ALA A 232 6.13 -23.25 20.74
N ASP A 233 6.82 -22.99 21.86
CA ASP A 233 7.87 -21.98 21.94
C ASP A 233 9.08 -22.37 21.09
N GLU A 234 9.53 -23.63 21.18
CA GLU A 234 10.62 -24.15 20.34
C GLU A 234 10.30 -23.97 18.85
N ARG A 235 9.09 -24.35 18.41
CA ARG A 235 8.69 -24.21 17.01
C ARG A 235 8.57 -22.76 16.54
N LEU A 236 8.05 -21.87 17.37
CA LEU A 236 7.96 -20.45 17.02
C LEU A 236 9.36 -19.84 16.90
N ARG A 237 10.30 -20.22 17.77
CA ARG A 237 11.70 -19.82 17.65
C ARG A 237 12.35 -20.35 16.38
N GLU A 238 12.11 -21.62 16.03
CA GLU A 238 12.66 -22.21 14.79
C GLU A 238 12.10 -21.57 13.52
N ARG A 239 10.80 -21.25 13.49
CA ARG A 239 10.12 -20.76 12.28
C ARG A 239 10.19 -19.25 12.11
N GLU A 240 9.97 -18.52 13.20
CA GLU A 240 9.79 -17.07 13.19
C GLU A 240 10.87 -16.34 13.99
N GLY A 241 11.69 -17.04 14.78
CA GLY A 241 12.68 -16.42 15.65
C GLY A 241 12.07 -15.69 16.86
N LEU A 242 10.82 -16.00 17.20
CA LEU A 242 10.06 -15.34 18.26
C LEU A 242 9.72 -16.32 19.38
N THR A 243 9.67 -15.82 20.60
CA THR A 243 9.05 -16.52 21.73
C THR A 243 7.52 -16.45 21.67
N ILE A 244 6.84 -17.33 22.40
CA ILE A 244 5.38 -17.25 22.55
C ILE A 244 4.95 -15.88 23.06
N GLU A 245 5.63 -15.36 24.10
CA GLU A 245 5.30 -14.08 24.71
C GLU A 245 5.43 -12.91 23.71
N GLU A 246 6.49 -12.89 22.92
CA GLU A 246 6.68 -11.89 21.87
C GLU A 246 5.61 -12.01 20.79
N LYS A 247 5.29 -13.23 20.36
CA LYS A 247 4.25 -13.45 19.34
C LYS A 247 2.87 -13.02 19.82
N VAL A 248 2.51 -13.38 21.07
CA VAL A 248 1.27 -12.95 21.72
C VAL A 248 1.21 -11.43 21.79
N LYS A 249 2.31 -10.79 22.21
CA LYS A 249 2.41 -9.34 22.28
C LYS A 249 2.18 -8.70 20.91
N GLN A 250 2.94 -9.09 19.89
CA GLN A 250 2.83 -8.55 18.53
C GLN A 250 1.42 -8.70 17.95
N GLU A 251 0.83 -9.90 18.04
CA GLU A 251 -0.52 -10.13 17.52
C GLU A 251 -1.58 -9.37 18.31
N SER A 252 -1.42 -9.27 19.64
CA SER A 252 -2.35 -8.51 20.46
C SER A 252 -2.30 -7.02 20.13
N GLU A 253 -1.09 -6.42 20.07
CA GLU A 253 -0.89 -5.01 19.74
C GLU A 253 -1.48 -4.67 18.37
N ARG A 254 -1.21 -5.49 17.36
CA ARG A 254 -1.79 -5.34 16.01
C ARG A 254 -3.31 -5.30 16.03
N GLN A 255 -3.95 -6.19 16.80
CA GLN A 255 -5.41 -6.26 16.89
C GLN A 255 -6.00 -5.07 17.66
N LEU A 256 -5.33 -4.61 18.71
CA LEU A 256 -5.77 -3.43 19.47
C LEU A 256 -5.65 -2.15 18.63
N ILE A 257 -4.57 -2.01 17.84
CA ILE A 257 -4.41 -0.89 16.89
C ILE A 257 -5.53 -0.89 15.85
N LEU A 258 -5.81 -2.05 15.24
CA LEU A 258 -6.90 -2.19 14.27
C LEU A 258 -8.26 -1.83 14.89
N GLU A 259 -8.50 -2.24 16.14
CA GLU A 259 -9.73 -1.90 16.85
C GLU A 259 -9.83 -0.39 17.12
N GLN A 260 -8.73 0.26 17.49
CA GLN A 260 -8.70 1.71 17.69
C GLN A 260 -9.00 2.46 16.39
N LEU A 261 -8.35 2.08 15.28
CA LEU A 261 -8.62 2.66 13.96
C LEU A 261 -10.08 2.41 13.54
N ARG A 262 -10.63 1.23 13.84
CA ARG A 262 -12.03 0.91 13.55
C ARG A 262 -12.99 1.86 14.26
N ARG A 263 -12.72 2.14 15.53
CA ARG A 263 -13.58 2.99 16.37
C ARG A 263 -13.48 4.46 16.00
N GLU A 264 -12.27 4.97 15.82
CA GLU A 264 -12.06 6.41 15.67
C GLU A 264 -11.96 6.88 14.23
N VAL A 265 -11.49 6.04 13.31
CA VAL A 265 -11.27 6.41 11.90
C VAL A 265 -12.38 5.84 11.03
N TYR A 266 -12.52 4.50 10.97
CA TYR A 266 -13.49 3.86 10.06
C TYR A 266 -14.93 4.30 10.32
N SER A 267 -15.32 4.55 11.58
CA SER A 267 -16.67 5.00 11.92
C SER A 267 -17.03 6.38 11.38
N ARG A 268 -16.03 7.21 11.06
CA ARG A 268 -16.19 8.57 10.53
C ARG A 268 -16.20 8.60 9.01
N VAL A 269 -15.72 7.54 8.36
CA VAL A 269 -15.65 7.44 6.90
C VAL A 269 -17.02 7.01 6.36
N VAL A 270 -17.79 7.99 5.90
CA VAL A 270 -19.08 7.78 5.23
C VAL A 270 -18.92 8.17 3.76
N VAL A 271 -19.34 7.31 2.84
CA VAL A 271 -19.44 7.61 1.39
C VAL A 271 -20.91 7.60 1.03
N SER A 272 -21.41 8.71 0.49
CA SER A 272 -22.81 8.79 0.05
C SER A 272 -22.94 8.41 -1.42
N TYR A 273 -24.11 7.93 -1.85
CA TYR A 273 -24.36 7.66 -3.28
C TYR A 273 -24.12 8.89 -4.16
N ARG A 274 -24.45 10.08 -3.66
CA ARG A 274 -24.17 11.36 -4.36
C ARG A 274 -22.69 11.61 -4.59
N ASP A 275 -21.82 11.13 -3.69
CA ASP A 275 -20.37 11.22 -3.88
C ASP A 275 -19.90 10.29 -4.99
N ILE A 276 -20.47 9.08 -5.06
CA ILE A 276 -20.19 8.08 -6.11
C ILE A 276 -20.63 8.61 -7.47
N GLU A 277 -21.85 9.12 -7.58
CA GLU A 277 -22.39 9.71 -8.80
C GLU A 277 -21.52 10.88 -9.30
N ARG A 278 -21.19 11.81 -8.40
CA ARG A 278 -20.28 12.93 -8.74
C ARG A 278 -18.92 12.45 -9.20
N TYR A 279 -18.35 11.44 -8.53
CA TYR A 279 -17.05 10.89 -8.90
C TYR A 279 -17.11 10.28 -10.30
N TYR A 280 -18.13 9.49 -10.60
CA TYR A 280 -18.36 8.88 -11.91
C TYR A 280 -18.53 9.92 -13.01
N GLU A 281 -19.32 10.96 -12.78
CA GLU A 281 -19.53 12.04 -13.76
C GLU A 281 -18.23 12.83 -14.02
N THR A 282 -17.45 13.10 -12.97
CA THR A 282 -16.19 13.85 -13.08
C THR A 282 -15.10 13.04 -13.77
N HIS A 283 -15.12 11.71 -13.61
CA HIS A 283 -14.16 10.77 -14.17
C HIS A 283 -14.79 9.87 -15.24
N PHE A 284 -15.76 10.41 -16.00
CA PHE A 284 -16.56 9.62 -16.94
C PHE A 284 -15.70 8.88 -17.97
N ASP A 285 -14.64 9.53 -18.45
CA ASP A 285 -13.71 8.98 -19.45
C ASP A 285 -12.90 7.78 -18.91
N GLU A 286 -12.70 7.67 -17.59
CA GLU A 286 -12.02 6.52 -16.97
C GLU A 286 -12.89 5.26 -17.05
N PHE A 287 -14.21 5.44 -16.95
CA PHE A 287 -15.20 4.35 -16.99
C PHE A 287 -15.77 4.11 -18.40
N ASN A 288 -15.69 5.11 -19.27
CA ASN A 288 -16.30 5.10 -20.61
C ASN A 288 -15.31 5.60 -21.65
N GLN A 289 -14.38 4.72 -22.00
CA GLN A 289 -13.42 5.00 -23.06
C GLN A 289 -14.12 4.91 -24.43
N ALA A 290 -13.65 5.72 -25.39
CA ALA A 290 -14.12 5.62 -26.77
C ALA A 290 -13.92 4.17 -27.26
N PRO A 291 -14.92 3.57 -27.92
CA PRO A 291 -14.80 2.21 -28.44
C PRO A 291 -13.55 2.08 -29.31
N SER A 292 -12.86 0.94 -29.24
CA SER A 292 -11.70 0.67 -30.07
C SER A 292 -12.02 -0.36 -31.14
N ILE A 293 -11.71 -0.02 -32.38
CA ILE A 293 -11.86 -0.87 -33.55
C ILE A 293 -10.52 -1.59 -33.75
N LYS A 294 -10.56 -2.93 -33.72
CA LYS A 294 -9.42 -3.78 -34.00
C LYS A 294 -9.55 -4.32 -35.41
N LEU A 295 -8.62 -3.92 -36.28
CA LEU A 295 -8.43 -4.51 -37.58
C LEU A 295 -7.18 -5.37 -37.57
N ARG A 296 -7.20 -6.46 -38.33
CA ARG A 296 -6.00 -7.24 -38.60
C ARG A 296 -5.69 -7.19 -40.08
N VAL A 297 -4.43 -6.96 -40.40
CA VAL A 297 -3.99 -6.67 -41.75
C VAL A 297 -2.88 -7.63 -42.16
N ILE A 298 -3.05 -8.23 -43.33
CA ILE A 298 -2.01 -8.99 -44.01
C ILE A 298 -1.57 -8.18 -45.21
N ARG A 299 -0.33 -7.68 -45.18
CA ARG A 299 0.34 -7.14 -46.36
C ARG A 299 1.36 -8.17 -46.83
N ALA A 300 1.19 -8.70 -48.04
CA ALA A 300 2.10 -9.68 -48.62
C ALA A 300 2.56 -9.25 -50.01
N ASN A 301 3.69 -9.79 -50.46
CA ASN A 301 4.10 -9.58 -51.85
C ASN A 301 3.13 -10.32 -52.79
N PRO A 302 3.03 -9.92 -54.06
CA PRO A 302 2.20 -10.62 -55.05
C PRO A 302 2.56 -12.11 -55.19
N ASP A 303 3.84 -12.45 -55.06
CA ASP A 303 4.34 -13.83 -55.14
C ASP A 303 3.80 -14.72 -53.99
N ASP A 304 3.50 -14.12 -52.84
CA ASP A 304 3.00 -14.81 -51.65
C ASP A 304 1.46 -14.85 -51.61
N ALA A 305 0.78 -14.15 -52.53
CA ALA A 305 -0.65 -13.88 -52.45
C ALA A 305 -1.51 -15.15 -52.54
N ASP A 306 -1.16 -16.08 -53.43
CA ASP A 306 -1.85 -17.37 -53.55
C ASP A 306 -1.68 -18.22 -52.29
N ALA A 307 -0.52 -18.13 -51.63
CA ALA A 307 -0.24 -18.85 -50.41
C ALA A 307 -1.08 -18.31 -49.24
N VAL A 308 -1.18 -16.99 -49.13
CA VAL A 308 -2.04 -16.31 -48.16
C VAL A 308 -3.51 -16.64 -48.40
N ALA A 309 -3.99 -16.53 -49.65
CA ALA A 309 -5.38 -16.82 -49.99
C ALA A 309 -5.78 -18.27 -49.66
N ARG A 310 -4.90 -19.24 -49.95
CA ARG A 310 -5.12 -20.64 -49.56
C ARG A 310 -5.12 -20.83 -48.05
N ALA A 311 -4.17 -20.21 -47.35
CA ALA A 311 -4.09 -20.32 -45.89
C ALA A 311 -5.35 -19.75 -45.19
N LEU A 312 -5.93 -18.67 -45.74
CA LEU A 312 -7.16 -18.07 -45.22
C LEU A 312 -8.42 -18.94 -45.40
N LEU A 313 -8.38 -19.98 -46.25
CA LEU A 313 -9.50 -20.94 -46.38
C LEU A 313 -9.56 -21.92 -45.20
N ASP A 314 -8.40 -22.28 -44.66
CA ASP A 314 -8.28 -23.38 -43.69
C ASP A 314 -7.84 -22.92 -42.29
N LYS A 315 -7.35 -21.68 -42.14
CA LYS A 315 -6.81 -21.15 -40.88
C LYS A 315 -7.46 -19.83 -40.47
N PRO A 316 -7.51 -19.53 -39.16
CA PRO A 316 -7.94 -18.23 -38.67
C PRO A 316 -7.07 -17.10 -39.22
N PHE A 317 -7.69 -15.96 -39.52
CA PHE A 317 -7.00 -14.79 -40.09
C PHE A 317 -5.80 -14.35 -39.24
N ALA A 318 -5.91 -14.40 -37.91
CA ALA A 318 -4.83 -14.04 -36.99
C ALA A 318 -3.59 -14.92 -37.11
N GLU A 319 -3.75 -16.22 -37.35
CA GLU A 319 -2.62 -17.14 -37.55
C GLU A 319 -1.92 -16.88 -38.88
N VAL A 320 -2.70 -16.62 -39.93
CA VAL A 320 -2.15 -16.28 -41.25
C VAL A 320 -1.44 -14.93 -41.19
N ALA A 321 -1.99 -13.95 -40.48
CA ALA A 321 -1.34 -12.66 -40.28
C ALA A 321 -0.01 -12.81 -39.53
N ALA A 322 0.04 -13.59 -38.45
CA ALA A 322 1.27 -13.84 -37.71
C ALA A 322 2.40 -14.46 -38.57
N GLN A 323 2.03 -15.23 -39.60
CA GLN A 323 2.98 -15.91 -40.47
C GLN A 323 3.39 -15.09 -41.70
N TYR A 324 2.46 -14.37 -42.32
CA TYR A 324 2.66 -13.79 -43.65
C TYR A 324 2.66 -12.27 -43.69
N THR A 325 2.20 -11.58 -42.65
CA THR A 325 2.05 -10.13 -42.71
C THR A 325 3.40 -9.42 -42.70
N LYS A 326 3.53 -8.42 -43.57
CA LYS A 326 4.59 -7.41 -43.55
C LYS A 326 4.11 -6.08 -42.99
N TYR A 327 2.85 -6.00 -42.52
CA TYR A 327 2.28 -4.83 -41.88
C TYR A 327 2.33 -5.01 -40.36
N ASN A 328 2.80 -4.00 -39.62
CA ASN A 328 2.93 -4.03 -38.15
C ASN A 328 3.39 -5.40 -37.59
N THR A 329 4.57 -5.86 -38.01
CA THR A 329 5.03 -7.24 -37.78
C THR A 329 5.19 -7.60 -36.30
N SER A 330 5.54 -6.63 -35.44
CA SER A 330 5.64 -6.83 -33.99
C SER A 330 4.30 -7.17 -33.35
N GLU A 331 3.21 -6.62 -33.87
CA GLU A 331 1.84 -6.84 -33.41
C GLU A 331 1.07 -7.80 -34.34
N GLN A 332 1.79 -8.53 -35.21
CA GLN A 332 1.21 -9.53 -36.12
C GLN A 332 0.08 -8.95 -36.99
N GLY A 333 0.26 -7.70 -37.47
CA GLY A 333 -0.69 -7.04 -38.35
C GLY A 333 -1.87 -6.39 -37.65
N LEU A 334 -1.90 -6.34 -36.31
CA LEU A 334 -2.95 -5.66 -35.56
C LEU A 334 -2.88 -4.14 -35.76
N LEU A 335 -4.03 -3.53 -35.99
CA LEU A 335 -4.26 -2.09 -36.06
C LEU A 335 -5.42 -1.75 -35.12
N VAL A 336 -5.17 -0.90 -34.14
CA VAL A 336 -6.20 -0.44 -33.18
C VAL A 336 -6.48 1.03 -33.44
N VAL A 337 -7.74 1.36 -33.70
CA VAL A 337 -8.20 2.73 -33.99
C VAL A 337 -9.36 3.06 -33.06
N SER A 338 -9.32 4.20 -32.38
CA SER A 338 -10.47 4.68 -31.61
C SER A 338 -11.63 5.04 -32.56
N GLU A 339 -12.83 4.58 -32.23
CA GLU A 339 -14.06 4.94 -32.93
C GLU A 339 -14.24 6.47 -32.82
N PRO A 340 -14.36 7.19 -33.95
CA PRO A 340 -14.55 8.63 -33.92
C PRO A 340 -15.94 8.99 -33.37
N ALA A 341 -16.14 10.28 -33.05
CA ALA A 341 -17.43 10.77 -32.60
C ALA A 341 -18.57 10.44 -33.58
N ALA A 342 -19.78 10.24 -33.03
CA ALA A 342 -20.95 9.85 -33.79
C ALA A 342 -21.17 10.75 -35.02
N GLY A 343 -21.36 10.11 -36.19
CA GLY A 343 -21.56 10.79 -37.48
C GLY A 343 -20.29 10.99 -38.32
N THR A 344 -19.13 10.55 -37.85
CA THR A 344 -17.87 10.55 -38.63
C THR A 344 -17.45 9.11 -38.93
N ALA A 345 -17.03 8.82 -40.17
CA ALA A 345 -16.50 7.50 -40.52
C ALA A 345 -15.05 7.34 -40.00
N PRO A 346 -14.69 6.18 -39.42
CA PRO A 346 -13.32 5.92 -38.96
C PRO A 346 -12.35 5.89 -40.14
N VAL A 347 -11.20 6.57 -40.02
CA VAL A 347 -10.13 6.49 -41.01
C VAL A 347 -9.10 5.48 -40.54
N PHE A 348 -9.00 4.36 -41.24
CA PHE A 348 -8.09 3.26 -40.91
C PHE A 348 -6.76 3.38 -41.67
N PHE A 349 -6.83 3.81 -42.93
CA PHE A 349 -5.67 3.92 -43.81
C PHE A 349 -5.68 5.27 -44.51
N GLY A 350 -4.49 5.85 -44.75
CA GLY A 350 -4.36 7.06 -45.57
C GLY A 350 -4.81 6.87 -47.02
N PRO A 351 -4.45 5.75 -47.69
CA PRO A 351 -4.89 5.45 -49.05
C PRO A 351 -6.37 5.03 -49.12
N GLN A 352 -7.15 5.71 -49.97
CA GLN A 352 -8.58 5.40 -50.17
C GLN A 352 -8.81 3.98 -50.68
N GLN A 353 -7.90 3.42 -51.50
CA GLN A 353 -8.01 2.04 -52.00
C GLN A 353 -8.06 0.99 -50.88
N LEU A 354 -7.47 1.28 -49.72
CA LEU A 354 -7.49 0.40 -48.54
C LEU A 354 -8.54 0.86 -47.53
N ASN A 355 -8.73 2.17 -47.39
CA ASN A 355 -9.65 2.74 -46.42
C ASN A 355 -11.11 2.51 -46.77
N ASP A 356 -11.53 2.69 -48.03
CA ASP A 356 -12.94 2.57 -48.42
C ASP A 356 -13.43 1.12 -48.24
N PRO A 357 -12.67 0.07 -48.66
CA PRO A 357 -13.05 -1.31 -48.35
C PRO A 357 -13.06 -1.61 -46.86
N ALA A 358 -12.10 -1.09 -46.09
CA ALA A 358 -12.04 -1.29 -44.65
C ALA A 358 -13.23 -0.63 -43.90
N GLN A 359 -13.71 0.52 -44.36
CA GLN A 359 -14.89 1.20 -43.81
C GLN A 359 -16.20 0.46 -44.11
N ALA A 360 -16.25 -0.30 -45.20
CA ALA A 360 -17.42 -1.09 -45.58
C ALA A 360 -17.54 -2.42 -44.83
N LEU A 361 -16.49 -2.86 -44.11
CA LEU A 361 -16.48 -4.13 -43.37
C LEU A 361 -17.35 -4.09 -42.12
N GLY A 362 -18.12 -5.16 -41.90
CA GLY A 362 -18.68 -5.53 -40.61
C GLY A 362 -17.70 -6.34 -39.73
N VAL A 363 -17.98 -6.43 -38.43
CA VAL A 363 -17.19 -7.24 -37.49
C VAL A 363 -17.15 -8.71 -37.94
N GLY A 364 -15.96 -9.28 -38.03
CA GLY A 364 -15.67 -10.63 -38.50
C GLY A 364 -15.44 -10.73 -40.02
N GLU A 365 -15.78 -9.70 -40.78
CA GLU A 365 -15.63 -9.72 -42.23
C GLU A 365 -14.19 -9.46 -42.67
N THR A 366 -13.85 -10.02 -43.82
CA THR A 366 -12.54 -9.88 -44.44
C THR A 366 -12.69 -9.40 -45.86
N VAL A 367 -11.87 -8.44 -46.27
CA VAL A 367 -11.75 -8.00 -47.65
C VAL A 367 -10.32 -8.19 -48.14
N GLY A 368 -10.18 -8.65 -49.38
CA GLY A 368 -8.91 -8.96 -50.00
C GLY A 368 -9.06 -10.07 -51.05
N PRO A 369 -8.07 -10.26 -51.93
CA PRO A 369 -6.86 -9.44 -52.07
C PRO A 369 -7.17 -8.04 -52.64
N ILE A 370 -6.54 -7.00 -52.08
CA ILE A 370 -6.56 -5.64 -52.59
C ILE A 370 -5.15 -5.26 -53.02
N GLY A 371 -4.95 -5.06 -54.33
CA GLY A 371 -3.68 -4.61 -54.88
C GLY A 371 -3.43 -3.14 -54.56
N TYR A 372 -2.38 -2.85 -53.79
CA TYR A 372 -1.96 -1.48 -53.49
C TYR A 372 -0.43 -1.37 -53.32
N ALA A 373 0.15 -0.37 -53.98
CA ALA A 373 1.59 -0.07 -53.94
C ALA A 373 2.52 -1.25 -54.30
N GLY A 374 2.04 -2.19 -55.13
CA GLY A 374 2.80 -3.38 -55.54
C GLY A 374 2.72 -4.55 -54.57
N ASP A 375 1.96 -4.42 -53.49
CA ASP A 375 1.65 -5.48 -52.52
C ASP A 375 0.17 -5.87 -52.60
N GLU A 376 -0.15 -7.07 -52.12
CA GLU A 376 -1.52 -7.54 -51.91
C GLU A 376 -1.90 -7.42 -50.45
N TRP A 377 -3.10 -6.88 -50.21
CA TRP A 377 -3.61 -6.60 -48.87
C TRP A 377 -4.87 -7.39 -48.58
N TRP A 378 -4.94 -7.94 -47.36
CA TRP A 378 -6.15 -8.45 -46.75
C TRP A 378 -6.39 -7.72 -45.45
N ILE A 379 -7.63 -7.30 -45.22
CA ILE A 379 -8.04 -6.57 -44.03
C ILE A 379 -9.22 -7.31 -43.42
N ASN A 380 -9.09 -7.67 -42.16
CA ASN A 380 -10.15 -8.28 -41.36
C ASN A 380 -10.58 -7.30 -40.27
N TYR A 381 -11.89 -7.14 -40.09
CA TYR A 381 -12.42 -6.45 -38.93
C TYR A 381 -12.53 -7.47 -37.80
N GLU A 382 -11.62 -7.43 -36.84
CA GLU A 382 -11.52 -8.47 -35.82
C GLU A 382 -12.56 -8.26 -34.70
N ALA A 383 -12.60 -7.06 -34.13
CA ALA A 383 -13.48 -6.76 -33.01
C ALA A 383 -13.73 -5.27 -32.84
N LEU A 384 -14.90 -4.94 -32.26
CA LEU A 384 -15.20 -3.63 -31.71
C LEU A 384 -15.28 -3.75 -30.19
N GLU A 385 -14.29 -3.20 -29.49
CA GLU A 385 -14.24 -3.24 -28.03
C GLU A 385 -14.85 -1.97 -27.45
N ARG A 386 -15.95 -2.14 -26.71
CA ARG A 386 -16.60 -1.06 -25.96
C ARG A 386 -16.24 -1.22 -24.48
N ASN A 387 -15.31 -0.40 -24.00
CA ASN A 387 -14.97 -0.33 -22.58
C ASN A 387 -15.81 0.78 -21.92
N ALA A 388 -17.12 0.53 -21.85
CA ALA A 388 -18.09 1.42 -21.22
C ALA A 388 -18.71 0.69 -20.03
N ARG A 389 -18.46 1.21 -18.83
CA ARG A 389 -19.07 0.74 -17.59
C ARG A 389 -20.10 1.74 -17.15
N THR A 390 -21.32 1.26 -16.86
CA THR A 390 -22.35 2.09 -16.26
C THR A 390 -22.01 2.43 -14.81
N LEU A 391 -22.64 3.49 -14.26
CA LEU A 391 -22.49 3.83 -12.84
C LEU A 391 -22.80 2.63 -11.92
N TYR A 392 -23.82 1.83 -12.25
CA TYR A 392 -24.17 0.64 -11.48
C TYR A 392 -23.05 -0.40 -11.45
N GLU A 393 -22.39 -0.64 -12.59
CA GLU A 393 -21.26 -1.57 -12.70
C GLU A 393 -19.99 -1.02 -12.04
N ALA A 394 -19.82 0.29 -11.97
CA ALA A 394 -18.66 0.95 -11.38
C ALA A 394 -18.85 1.31 -9.90
N GLN A 395 -20.07 1.21 -9.36
CA GLN A 395 -20.44 1.74 -8.04
C GLN A 395 -19.55 1.20 -6.91
N ASP A 396 -19.36 -0.11 -6.83
CA ASP A 396 -18.60 -0.75 -5.74
C ASP A 396 -17.12 -0.36 -5.77
N ASP A 397 -16.54 -0.25 -6.97
CA ASP A 397 -15.15 0.15 -7.15
C ASP A 397 -14.95 1.62 -6.72
N ILE A 398 -15.86 2.50 -7.16
CA ILE A 398 -15.84 3.91 -6.79
C ILE A 398 -16.05 4.08 -5.28
N GLU A 399 -16.99 3.35 -4.69
CA GLU A 399 -17.21 3.41 -3.25
C GLU A 399 -15.97 2.95 -2.47
N ALA A 400 -15.35 1.84 -2.88
CA ALA A 400 -14.14 1.33 -2.25
C ALA A 400 -12.99 2.35 -2.34
N GLN A 401 -12.81 2.98 -3.50
CA GLN A 401 -11.80 4.00 -3.72
C GLN A 401 -12.06 5.24 -2.85
N LEU A 402 -13.26 5.81 -2.92
CA LEU A 402 -13.64 6.99 -2.11
C LEU A 402 -13.51 6.71 -0.61
N ARG A 403 -13.89 5.51 -0.17
CA ARG A 403 -13.74 5.09 1.23
C ARG A 403 -12.27 5.02 1.62
N GLN A 404 -11.41 4.46 0.77
CA GLN A 404 -9.97 4.38 1.03
C GLN A 404 -9.33 5.78 1.09
N GLU A 405 -9.67 6.67 0.17
CA GLU A 405 -9.16 8.05 0.15
C GLU A 405 -9.58 8.81 1.42
N ARG A 406 -10.87 8.78 1.76
CA ARG A 406 -11.39 9.42 2.98
C ARG A 406 -10.79 8.79 4.24
N PHE A 407 -10.60 7.47 4.25
CA PHE A 407 -9.95 6.78 5.36
C PHE A 407 -8.52 7.28 5.57
N GLN A 408 -7.72 7.45 4.51
CA GLN A 408 -6.35 7.97 4.64
C GLN A 408 -6.34 9.41 5.18
N VAL A 409 -7.21 10.27 4.66
CA VAL A 409 -7.33 11.66 5.15
C VAL A 409 -7.69 11.71 6.64
N GLU A 410 -8.69 10.91 7.06
CA GLU A 410 -9.10 10.84 8.45
C GLU A 410 -8.04 10.20 9.35
N GLN A 411 -7.32 9.19 8.85
CA GLN A 411 -6.21 8.57 9.56
C GLN A 411 -5.07 9.57 9.78
N ASP A 412 -4.68 10.33 8.76
CA ASP A 412 -3.63 11.34 8.85
C ASP A 412 -4.05 12.48 9.78
N ARG A 413 -5.30 12.94 9.72
CA ARG A 413 -5.86 13.93 10.65
C ARG A 413 -5.79 13.42 12.09
N PHE A 414 -6.30 12.22 12.34
CA PHE A 414 -6.31 11.61 13.68
C PHE A 414 -4.89 11.42 14.22
N PHE A 415 -3.96 10.98 13.37
CA PHE A 415 -2.57 10.82 13.74
C PHE A 415 -1.88 12.16 14.04
N GLY A 416 -2.13 13.20 13.23
CA GLY A 416 -1.62 14.55 13.46
C GLY A 416 -2.04 15.10 14.83
N GLU A 417 -3.32 14.95 15.18
CA GLU A 417 -3.84 15.34 16.51
C GLU A 417 -3.14 14.58 17.65
N MET A 418 -2.81 13.30 17.45
CA MET A 418 -2.05 12.53 18.43
C MET A 418 -0.59 12.96 18.53
N LEU A 419 0.04 13.31 17.42
CA LEU A 419 1.43 13.76 17.37
C LEU A 419 1.61 15.09 18.12
N GLU A 420 0.69 16.03 17.97
CA GLU A 420 0.74 17.35 18.62
C GLU A 420 0.76 17.28 20.16
N ARG A 421 0.08 16.28 20.72
CA ARG A 421 0.00 16.05 22.18
C ARG A 421 1.03 15.02 22.69
N ALA A 422 1.70 14.31 21.79
CA ALA A 422 2.63 13.25 22.16
C ALA A 422 3.93 13.83 22.74
N ARG A 423 4.54 13.06 23.64
CA ARG A 423 5.89 13.34 24.13
C ARG A 423 6.87 12.41 23.44
N ILE A 424 7.54 12.91 22.41
CA ILE A 424 8.48 12.13 21.60
C ILE A 424 9.80 12.90 21.58
N SER A 425 10.91 12.16 21.62
CA SER A 425 12.21 12.72 21.28
C SER A 425 12.22 13.25 19.84
N ASP A 426 13.16 14.14 19.51
CA ASP A 426 13.28 14.67 18.16
C ASP A 426 13.51 13.53 17.13
N LEU A 427 12.60 13.42 16.16
CA LEU A 427 12.55 12.30 15.22
C LEU A 427 13.84 12.22 14.36
N GLU A 428 14.29 13.36 13.86
CA GLU A 428 15.51 13.45 13.04
C GLU A 428 16.74 13.02 13.85
N THR A 429 16.84 13.45 15.10
CA THR A 429 17.90 13.02 16.02
C THR A 429 17.85 11.52 16.27
N MET A 430 16.66 10.94 16.45
CA MET A 430 16.50 9.49 16.62
C MET A 430 16.95 8.72 15.36
N VAL A 431 16.51 9.15 14.17
CA VAL A 431 16.91 8.55 12.90
C VAL A 431 18.43 8.61 12.74
N GLN A 432 19.04 9.78 12.99
CA GLN A 432 20.49 9.94 12.91
C GLN A 432 21.21 8.95 13.82
N ARG A 433 20.82 8.85 15.10
CA ARG A 433 21.44 7.93 16.06
C ARG A 433 21.29 6.46 15.66
N ILE A 434 20.11 6.07 15.15
CA ILE A 434 19.88 4.71 14.67
C ILE A 434 20.77 4.41 13.45
N VAL A 435 20.89 5.35 12.51
CA VAL A 435 21.72 5.18 11.31
C VAL A 435 23.20 5.12 11.67
N GLU A 436 23.67 5.95 12.62
CA GLU A 436 25.05 5.91 13.14
C GLU A 436 25.35 4.54 13.76
N PHE A 437 24.46 4.05 14.62
CA PHE A 437 24.58 2.72 15.21
C PHE A 437 24.59 1.61 14.14
N ALA A 438 23.69 1.69 13.16
CA ALA A 438 23.63 0.75 12.05
C ALA A 438 24.91 0.79 11.21
N ALA A 439 25.49 1.96 10.95
CA ALA A 439 26.73 2.11 10.20
C ALA A 439 27.90 1.41 10.93
N VAL A 440 28.02 1.59 12.24
CA VAL A 440 29.05 0.89 13.04
C VAL A 440 28.88 -0.63 12.96
N ARG A 441 27.62 -1.11 12.97
CA ARG A 441 27.30 -2.54 12.95
C ARG A 441 27.49 -3.20 11.57
N TYR A 442 27.15 -2.50 10.49
CA TYR A 442 27.06 -3.08 9.13
C TYR A 442 28.14 -2.61 8.16
N LEU A 443 28.77 -1.46 8.42
CA LEU A 443 29.86 -0.89 7.62
C LEU A 443 31.14 -0.77 8.47
N PRO A 444 31.77 -1.88 8.89
CA PRO A 444 32.93 -1.85 9.78
C PRO A 444 34.15 -1.08 9.22
N ASN A 445 34.16 -0.74 7.92
CA ASN A 445 35.25 -0.02 7.25
C ASN A 445 34.91 1.43 6.87
N ALA A 446 33.75 1.98 7.23
CA ALA A 446 33.36 3.35 6.84
C ALA A 446 33.94 4.46 7.75
N GLY A 447 34.62 4.09 8.85
CA GLY A 447 35.22 5.00 9.82
C GLY A 447 36.74 5.07 9.80
N GLN A 448 37.41 4.56 8.75
CA GLN A 448 38.87 4.71 8.56
C GLN A 448 39.20 5.71 7.45
#